data_AF-A4B931-F1
#
_entry.id   AF-A4B931-F1
#
_cell.length_a   1.000
_cell.length_b   1.000
_cell.length_c   1.000
_cell.angle_alpha   90.00
_cell.angle_beta   90.00
_cell.angle_gamma   90.00
#
_symmetry.space_group_name_H-M   'P 1'
#
loop_
_entity.id
_entity.type
_entity.pdbx_description
1 polymer ?
#
loop_
_entity_poly.entity_id
_entity_poly.type
_entity_poly.pdbx_seq_one_letter_code
_entity_poly.pdbx_strand_id
1 'polypeptide(L)' 'MDDIGGYIIRISNRRYAFFETYRISDPRLEQLQINDVPINGSELEIATYDTSGRQSPFIRVDLP' A
#
# COMPACT_ATOMS: atom_id res chain seq x y z
N MET A 1 -19.60 -10.97 -7.62
CA MET A 1 -18.47 -10.07 -7.92
C MET A 1 -18.38 -9.22 -6.69
N ASP A 2 -17.40 -9.46 -5.83
CA ASP A 2 -17.37 -8.84 -4.51
C ASP A 2 -16.78 -7.44 -4.62
N ASP A 3 -17.40 -6.49 -3.93
CA ASP A 3 -16.96 -5.09 -3.93
C ASP A 3 -15.58 -4.96 -3.27
N ILE A 4 -14.83 -3.94 -3.68
CA ILE A 4 -13.55 -3.60 -3.06
C ILE A 4 -13.83 -3.19 -1.61
N GLY A 5 -13.24 -3.92 -0.66
CA GLY A 5 -13.29 -3.64 0.77
C GLY A 5 -12.20 -2.68 1.23
N GLY A 6 -11.12 -2.54 0.45
CA GLY A 6 -10.09 -1.53 0.66
C GLY A 6 -8.75 -1.87 0.04
N TYR A 7 -7.69 -1.31 0.61
CA TYR A 7 -6.33 -1.36 0.07
C TYR A 7 -5.31 -1.81 1.13
N ILE A 8 -4.24 -2.45 0.68
CA ILE A 8 -3.04 -2.74 1.46
C ILE A 8 -1.88 -2.07 0.76
N ILE A 9 -1.17 -1.21 1.48
CA ILE A 9 -0.05 -0.42 0.97
C ILE A 9 1.18 -0.84 1.77
N ARG A 10 2.24 -1.23 1.08
CA ARG A 10 3.54 -1.56 1.67
C ARG A 10 4.57 -0.56 1.19
N ILE A 11 5.37 -0.07 2.12
CA ILE A 11 6.54 0.76 1.82
C ILE A 11 7.74 0.10 2.44
N SER A 12 8.76 -0.15 1.63
CA SER A 12 10.00 -0.73 2.14
C SER A 12 11.22 0.01 1.63
N ASN A 13 12.24 0.10 2.47
CA ASN A 13 13.54 0.61 2.09
C ASN A 13 14.63 -0.22 2.76
N ARG A 14 15.31 -1.04 1.97
CA ARG A 14 16.35 -1.96 2.48
C ARG A 14 17.55 -1.22 3.04
N ARG A 15 17.89 -0.05 2.51
CA ARG A 15 19.06 0.73 2.95
C ARG A 15 18.88 1.26 4.37
N TYR A 16 17.65 1.62 4.74
CA TYR A 16 17.31 2.20 6.03
C TYR A 16 16.61 1.21 6.98
N ALA A 17 16.53 -0.07 6.61
CA ALA A 17 15.75 -1.09 7.34
C ALA A 17 14.32 -0.63 7.66
N PHE A 18 13.72 0.14 6.74
CA PHE A 18 12.36 0.67 6.87
C PHE A 18 11.38 -0.30 6.23
N PHE A 19 10.34 -0.69 6.96
CA PHE A 19 9.27 -1.54 6.43
C PHE A 19 7.97 -1.19 7.13
N GLU A 20 7.03 -0.63 6.37
CA GLU A 20 5.71 -0.22 6.88
C GLU A 20 4.61 -0.86 6.03
N THR A 21 3.50 -1.21 6.68
CA THR A 21 2.31 -1.75 6.01
C THR A 21 1.06 -1.08 6.54
N TYR A 22 0.28 -0.49 5.63
CA TYR A 22 -0.97 0.18 5.93
C TYR A 22 -2.13 -0.62 5.35
N ARG A 23 -3.15 -0.87 6.16
CA ARG A 23 -4.42 -1.43 5.72
C ARG A 23 -5.48 -0.34 5.77
N ILE A 24 -5.97 0.05 4.60
CA ILE A 24 -7.03 1.04 4.43
C ILE A 24 -8.35 0.28 4.28
N SER A 25 -9.31 0.57 5.14
CA SER A 25 -10.66 -0.04 5.13
C SER A 25 -11.73 0.91 4.57
N ASP A 26 -11.29 1.91 3.83
CA ASP A 26 -12.16 2.84 3.10
C ASP A 26 -11.86 2.73 1.59
N PRO A 27 -12.73 2.06 0.81
CA PRO A 27 -12.55 1.93 -0.63
C PRO A 27 -12.79 3.25 -1.39
N ARG A 28 -13.25 4.31 -0.71
CA ARG A 28 -13.47 5.65 -1.28
C ARG A 28 -12.31 6.61 -1.00
N LEU A 29 -11.29 6.18 -0.26
CA LEU A 29 -10.14 7.02 0.03
C LEU A 29 -9.34 7.26 -1.25
N GLU A 30 -9.35 8.51 -1.72
CA GLU A 30 -8.64 8.92 -2.93
C GLU A 30 -7.18 9.29 -2.66
N GLN A 31 -6.86 9.70 -1.42
CA GLN A 31 -5.54 10.18 -1.04
C GLN A 31 -5.14 9.68 0.35
N LEU A 32 -3.90 9.19 0.46
CA LEU A 32 -3.24 8.86 1.71
C LEU A 32 -1.92 9.62 1.80
N GLN A 33 -1.70 10.31 2.91
CA GLN A 33 -0.42 10.94 3.21
C GLN A 33 0.36 10.08 4.21
N ILE A 34 1.61 9.76 3.87
CA ILE A 34 2.52 9.01 4.73
C ILE A 34 3.78 9.86 4.90
N ASN A 35 4.11 10.17 6.15
CA ASN A 35 5.26 11.00 6.50
C ASN A 35 6.46 10.13 6.89
N ASP A 36 7.63 10.75 7.00
CA ASP A 36 8.88 10.11 7.46
C ASP A 36 9.35 8.89 6.63
N VAL A 37 8.90 8.80 5.38
CA VAL A 37 9.37 7.79 4.43
C VAL A 37 10.75 8.20 3.92
N PRO A 38 11.77 7.32 4.02
CA PRO A 38 13.07 7.60 3.42
C PRO A 38 12.93 7.79 1.90
N ILE A 39 13.27 8.96 1.38
CA ILE A 39 13.01 9.31 -0.03
C ILE A 39 13.85 8.51 -1.04
N ASN A 40 15.04 8.05 -0.66
CA ASN A 40 15.98 7.42 -1.59
C ASN A 40 15.91 5.89 -1.55
N GLY A 41 15.43 5.29 -2.63
CA GLY A 41 15.41 3.83 -2.82
C GLY A 41 14.28 3.13 -2.06
N SER A 42 13.22 3.86 -1.72
CA SER A 42 11.99 3.25 -1.21
C SER A 42 11.20 2.63 -2.34
N GLU A 43 10.59 1.49 -2.05
CA GLU A 43 9.71 0.76 -2.95
C GLU A 43 8.30 0.82 -2.36
N LEU A 44 7.33 1.20 -3.20
CA LEU A 44 5.92 1.22 -2.86
C LEU A 44 5.20 0.07 -3.56
N GLU A 45 4.41 -0.69 -2.82
CA GLU A 45 3.56 -1.76 -3.35
C GLU A 45 2.12 -1.58 -2.87
N ILE A 46 1.15 -1.83 -3.76
CA ILE A 46 -0.28 -1.69 -3.46
C ILE A 46 -1.03 -2.96 -3.87
N ALA A 47 -1.94 -3.43 -3.03
CA ALA A 47 -2.91 -4.47 -3.34
C ALA A 47 -4.32 -4.02 -2.92
N THR A 48 -5.35 -4.53 -3.58
CA THR A 48 -6.73 -4.39 -3.11
C THR A 48 -7.15 -5.63 -2.34
N TYR A 49 -8.18 -5.50 -1.51
CA TYR A 49 -8.91 -6.65 -0.99
C TYR A 49 -10.41 -6.42 -1.10
N ASP A 50 -11.18 -7.49 -1.26
CA ASP A 50 -12.64 -7.44 -1.33
C ASP A 50 -13.29 -7.55 0.07
N THR A 51 -14.61 -7.38 0.15
CA THR A 51 -15.38 -7.49 1.41
C THR A 51 -15.32 -8.88 2.05
N SER A 52 -14.90 -9.91 1.31
CA SER A 52 -14.66 -11.28 1.82
C SER A 52 -13.22 -11.46 2.34
N GLY A 53 -12.37 -10.44 2.21
CA GLY A 53 -10.98 -10.45 2.65
C GLY A 53 -10.01 -11.08 1.64
N ARG A 54 -10.44 -11.43 0.43
CA ARG A 54 -9.53 -11.94 -0.61
C ARG A 54 -8.71 -10.79 -1.15
N GLN A 55 -7.40 -11.01 -1.23
CA GLN A 55 -6.43 -10.00 -1.63
C GLN A 55 -6.00 -10.20 -3.09
N SER A 56 -5.83 -9.11 -3.82
CA SER A 56 -5.14 -9.13 -5.11
C SER A 56 -3.62 -9.36 -4.93
N PRO A 57 -2.90 -9.71 -6.00
CA PRO A 57 -1.46 -9.53 -6.06
C PRO A 57 -1.07 -8.06 -5.79
N PHE A 58 0.15 -7.86 -5.27
CA PHE A 58 0.74 -6.54 -5.14
C PHE A 58 1.25 -6.04 -6.50
N ILE A 59 1.03 -4.76 -6.77
CA ILE A 59 1.66 -4.03 -7.86
C ILE A 59 2.69 -3.06 -7.28
N ARG A 60 3.86 -2.97 -7.91
CA ARG A 60 4.86 -1.95 -7.55
C ARG A 60 4.50 -0.63 -8.20
N VAL A 61 4.67 0.46 -7.46
CA VAL A 61 4.54 1.84 -7.93
C VAL A 61 5.90 2.49 -7.85
N ASP A 62 6.36 3.05 -8.97
CA ASP A 62 7.60 3.81 -9.01
C ASP A 62 7.38 5.18 -8.35
N LEU A 63 8.21 5.49 -7.36
CA LEU A 63 8.22 6.78 -6.70
C LEU A 63 9.06 7.78 -7.53
N PRO A 64 8.62 9.04 -7.65
CA PRO A 64 9.35 10.07 -8.39
C PRO A 64 10.69 10.47 -7.74
#